data_AF-A0A5E4JN85-F1
#
_entry.id   AF-A0A5E4JN85-F1
#
_cell.length_a   1.000
_cell.length_b   1.000
_cell.length_c   1.000
_cell.angle_alpha   90.00
_cell.angle_beta   90.00
_cell.angle_gamma   90.00
#
_symmetry.space_group_name_H-M   'P 1'
#
loop_
_entity.id
_entity.type
_entity.pdbx_description
1 polymer ?
#
loop_
_entity_poly.entity_id
_entity_poly.type
_entity_poly.pdbx_seq_one_letter_code
_entity_poly.pdbx_strand_id
1 'polypeptide(L)'
;MKRGIFAIALILGITLFIGFISAEECNDSDNGRNYFEKGTTLNSPPDYKGSWTDECVSDTGLQEGTCIEGLGVHGYQCANGCKDGACIKGEKKEQCIDSDEGKSYYTKGETLGSAQRIENGIKEYQIMSDICVKDNQVPQPGKEEGLFEYFCDKEGYVDVTSREAIYVCPFGCEDGRCLGTEKVVGVTNQPVEIPEIDQVNRIVYTCGHNCQDDNKCYPFGYRKNKEYCSQDGFSLQLSSSSQCKNNFECTSNLCIDNKCASNNIIAKFFRWLSGLFGR
;
A
#
# COMPACT_ATOMS: atom_id res chain seq x y z
N MET A 1 -10.08 56.44 -35.73
CA MET A 1 -9.34 55.26 -35.23
C MET A 1 -9.04 55.46 -33.74
N LYS A 2 -9.90 54.99 -32.81
CA LYS A 2 -9.65 54.94 -31.34
C LYS A 2 -10.93 54.53 -30.58
N ARG A 3 -11.60 53.44 -30.98
CA ARG A 3 -12.72 52.84 -30.24
C ARG A 3 -12.79 51.35 -30.62
N GLY A 4 -12.06 50.50 -29.92
CA GLY A 4 -12.06 49.07 -30.27
C GLY A 4 -10.98 48.19 -29.63
N ILE A 5 -10.35 48.60 -28.52
CA ILE A 5 -9.32 47.79 -27.84
C ILE A 5 -9.72 47.45 -26.38
N PHE A 6 -10.75 48.09 -25.82
CA PHE A 6 -11.09 47.93 -24.40
C PHE A 6 -11.95 46.70 -24.04
N ALA A 7 -12.45 45.93 -25.02
CA ALA A 7 -13.35 44.80 -24.73
C ALA A 7 -12.66 43.42 -24.64
N ILE A 8 -11.40 43.30 -25.07
CA ILE A 8 -10.68 42.00 -25.09
C ILE A 8 -9.83 41.80 -23.82
N ALA A 9 -9.45 42.88 -23.13
CA ALA A 9 -8.72 42.80 -21.87
C ALA A 9 -9.58 42.35 -20.67
N LEU A 10 -10.92 42.34 -20.79
CA LEU A 10 -11.80 41.92 -19.69
C LEU A 10 -12.08 40.40 -19.68
N ILE A 11 -11.95 39.72 -20.82
CA ILE A 11 -12.22 38.27 -20.92
C ILE A 11 -10.98 37.43 -20.57
N LEU A 12 -9.76 37.97 -20.76
CA LEU A 12 -8.50 37.34 -20.33
C LEU A 12 -8.19 37.55 -18.84
N GLY A 13 -8.97 38.37 -18.12
CA GLY A 13 -8.82 38.60 -16.68
C GLY A 13 -9.63 37.66 -15.79
N ILE A 14 -10.56 36.87 -16.35
CA ILE A 14 -11.53 36.09 -15.57
C ILE A 14 -11.18 34.59 -15.48
N THR A 15 -10.24 34.07 -16.28
CA THR A 15 -9.82 32.66 -16.20
C THR A 15 -8.62 32.39 -15.28
N LEU A 16 -8.14 33.40 -14.54
CA LEU A 16 -7.01 33.25 -13.59
C LEU A 16 -7.44 33.13 -12.12
N PHE A 17 -8.69 32.74 -11.88
CA PHE A 17 -9.23 32.35 -10.57
C PHE A 17 -9.77 30.91 -10.65
N ILE A 18 -8.97 30.00 -11.23
CA ILE A 18 -9.19 28.58 -10.96
C ILE A 18 -8.71 28.41 -9.52
N GLY A 19 -9.66 28.27 -8.59
CA GLY A 19 -9.39 28.08 -7.19
C GLY A 19 -8.33 27.01 -7.00
N PHE A 20 -7.26 27.37 -6.29
CA PHE A 20 -6.45 26.39 -5.60
C PHE A 20 -7.42 25.64 -4.68
N ILE A 21 -7.82 24.45 -5.11
CA ILE A 21 -8.45 23.48 -4.21
C ILE A 21 -7.37 23.23 -3.16
N SER A 22 -7.58 23.77 -1.96
CA SER A 22 -6.73 23.52 -0.81
C SER A 22 -6.71 22.01 -0.62
N ALA A 23 -5.54 21.40 -0.81
CA ALA A 23 -5.34 20.03 -0.37
C ALA A 23 -5.66 19.99 1.13
N GLU A 24 -6.37 18.96 1.57
CA GLU A 24 -6.60 18.70 2.97
C GLU A 24 -5.24 18.51 3.64
N GLU A 25 -4.80 19.49 4.43
CA GLU A 25 -3.49 19.47 5.08
C GLU A 25 -3.58 18.58 6.32
N CYS A 26 -3.32 17.29 6.12
CA CYS A 26 -2.99 16.36 7.19
C CYS A 26 -1.46 16.24 7.27
N ASN A 27 -0.88 16.48 8.44
CA ASN A 27 0.55 16.35 8.69
C ASN A 27 0.78 15.31 9.79
N ASP A 28 1.78 14.47 9.59
CA ASP A 28 2.12 13.36 10.47
C ASP A 28 3.60 13.40 10.84
N SER A 29 3.90 13.44 12.14
CA SER A 29 5.26 13.70 12.61
C SER A 29 6.24 12.54 12.42
N ASP A 30 5.75 11.33 12.21
CA ASP A 30 6.57 10.12 12.03
C ASP A 30 6.52 9.54 10.59
N ASN A 31 5.85 10.27 9.69
CA ASN A 31 5.67 9.97 8.26
C ASN A 31 4.81 8.73 7.94
N GLY A 32 3.68 8.54 8.63
CA GLY A 32 2.61 7.66 8.18
C GLY A 32 2.26 6.58 9.19
N ARG A 33 2.56 5.31 8.87
CA ARG A 33 2.42 4.21 9.84
C ARG A 33 3.80 3.84 10.34
N ASN A 34 4.19 4.41 11.48
CA ASN A 34 5.46 4.15 12.15
C ASN A 34 5.24 3.79 13.63
N TYR A 35 4.88 2.53 13.86
CA TYR A 35 4.56 2.02 15.19
C TYR A 35 5.71 2.12 16.21
N PHE A 36 6.95 2.39 15.80
CA PHE A 36 8.15 2.35 16.64
C PHE A 36 8.69 3.72 17.02
N GLU A 37 8.08 4.80 16.53
CA GLU A 37 8.41 6.17 16.88
C GLU A 37 7.11 6.88 17.21
N LYS A 38 7.06 7.62 18.32
CA LYS A 38 5.81 8.28 18.71
C LYS A 38 5.45 9.37 17.70
N GLY A 39 4.31 9.20 17.05
CA GLY A 39 3.70 10.14 16.12
C GLY A 39 2.77 11.15 16.77
N THR A 40 2.51 12.21 16.02
CA THR A 40 1.41 13.14 16.24
C THR A 40 0.92 13.60 14.88
N THR A 41 -0.34 13.32 14.62
CA THR A 41 -1.05 13.77 13.44
C THR A 41 -1.84 15.04 13.73
N LEU A 42 -1.84 15.92 12.75
CA LEU A 42 -2.53 17.20 12.75
C LEU A 42 -3.35 17.29 11.46
N ASN A 43 -4.67 17.36 11.59
CA ASN A 43 -5.54 17.67 10.46
C ASN A 43 -5.98 19.13 10.55
N SER A 44 -5.77 19.89 9.48
CA SER A 44 -6.13 21.30 9.41
C SER A 44 -7.06 21.69 8.23
N PRO A 45 -8.16 20.96 7.95
CA PRO A 45 -9.20 21.45 7.05
C PRO A 45 -9.93 22.67 7.64
N PRO A 46 -10.60 23.48 6.79
CA PRO A 46 -11.21 24.76 7.20
C PRO A 46 -12.29 24.65 8.29
N ASP A 47 -12.91 23.47 8.46
CA ASP A 47 -14.07 23.28 9.35
C ASP A 47 -13.78 22.44 10.61
N TYR A 48 -12.66 21.71 10.68
CA TYR A 48 -12.32 20.88 11.85
C TYR A 48 -10.81 20.77 12.07
N LYS A 49 -10.33 21.23 13.23
CA LYS A 49 -8.92 21.05 13.63
C LYS A 49 -8.82 19.85 14.57
N GLY A 50 -8.33 18.73 14.05
CA GLY A 50 -8.07 17.51 14.81
C GLY A 50 -6.58 17.36 15.09
N SER A 51 -6.23 16.82 16.25
CA SER A 51 -4.88 16.32 16.53
C SER A 51 -5.00 14.99 17.23
N TRP A 52 -4.19 14.02 16.82
CA TRP A 52 -4.05 12.74 17.47
C TRP A 52 -2.58 12.50 17.79
N THR A 53 -2.29 11.97 18.97
CA THR A 53 -0.94 11.61 19.38
C THR A 53 -0.94 10.15 19.73
N ASP A 54 0.05 9.42 19.25
CA ASP A 54 0.12 8.00 19.48
C ASP A 54 0.17 7.67 20.96
N GLU A 55 -0.62 6.68 21.34
CA GLU A 55 -0.77 6.29 22.73
C GLU A 55 -0.84 4.79 22.92
N CYS A 56 -0.19 4.32 23.98
CA CYS A 56 -0.33 2.94 24.41
C CYS A 56 -1.64 2.80 25.18
N VAL A 57 -2.62 2.12 24.58
CA VAL A 57 -3.91 1.81 25.21
C VAL A 57 -3.86 0.57 26.10
N SER A 58 -2.77 -0.20 26.03
CA SER A 58 -2.40 -1.25 26.98
C SER A 58 -0.88 -1.48 26.97
N ASP A 59 -0.39 -2.43 27.77
CA ASP A 59 1.03 -2.82 27.78
C ASP A 59 1.55 -3.28 26.41
N THR A 60 0.67 -3.63 25.47
CA THR A 60 1.01 -4.11 24.13
C THR A 60 0.20 -3.45 23.01
N GLY A 61 -0.95 -2.86 23.30
CA GLY A 61 -1.77 -2.16 22.30
C GLY A 61 -1.35 -0.70 22.13
N LEU A 62 -1.12 -0.30 20.89
CA LEU A 62 -0.84 1.06 20.42
C LEU A 62 -2.06 1.57 19.64
N GLN A 63 -2.46 2.82 19.85
CA GLN A 63 -3.29 3.57 18.91
C GLN A 63 -2.39 4.57 18.20
N GLU A 64 -2.22 4.36 16.89
CA GLU A 64 -1.38 5.15 15.99
C GLU A 64 -2.25 6.09 15.17
N GLY A 65 -1.90 7.37 15.11
CA GLY A 65 -2.50 8.32 14.19
C GLY A 65 -1.74 8.34 12.87
N THR A 66 -2.43 8.36 11.73
CA THR A 66 -1.78 8.45 10.41
C THR A 66 -2.42 9.49 9.49
N CYS A 67 -1.65 10.03 8.54
CA CYS A 67 -2.11 10.93 7.47
C CYS A 67 -1.88 10.36 6.06
N ILE A 68 -2.50 9.22 5.71
CA ILE A 68 -2.43 8.64 4.35
C ILE A 68 -3.59 9.14 3.46
N GLU A 69 -4.82 9.13 3.97
CA GLU A 69 -6.03 9.61 3.28
C GLU A 69 -6.83 10.58 4.17
N GLY A 70 -6.11 11.43 4.92
CA GLY A 70 -6.66 12.22 6.02
C GLY A 70 -6.37 11.57 7.38
N LEU A 71 -6.93 12.15 8.45
CA LEU A 71 -6.66 11.71 9.82
C LEU A 71 -7.29 10.34 10.09
N GLY A 72 -6.47 9.30 10.16
CA GLY A 72 -6.84 7.95 10.59
C GLY A 72 -6.29 7.62 11.98
N VAL A 73 -7.00 6.81 12.75
CA VAL A 73 -6.49 6.20 14.00
C VAL A 73 -6.57 4.68 13.86
N HIS A 74 -5.44 4.01 14.04
CA HIS A 74 -5.29 2.58 13.86
C HIS A 74 -4.82 1.91 15.16
N GLY A 75 -5.44 0.78 15.52
CA GLY A 75 -4.94 -0.05 16.60
C GLY A 75 -3.85 -0.98 16.08
N TYR A 76 -2.73 -1.08 16.79
CA TYR A 76 -1.61 -1.98 16.49
C TYR A 76 -1.15 -2.72 17.74
N GLN A 77 -0.71 -3.97 17.60
CA GLN A 77 -0.28 -4.81 18.72
C GLN A 77 1.25 -4.95 18.74
N CYS A 78 1.91 -4.21 19.62
CA CYS A 78 3.36 -4.24 19.82
C CYS A 78 3.83 -5.56 20.44
N ALA A 79 4.64 -6.33 19.71
CA ALA A 79 5.11 -7.64 20.17
C ALA A 79 6.05 -7.63 21.39
N ASN A 80 6.79 -6.52 21.58
CA ASN A 80 7.69 -6.35 22.74
C ASN A 80 7.13 -5.37 23.77
N GLY A 81 5.84 -5.07 23.68
CA GLY A 81 5.17 -4.08 24.50
C GLY A 81 5.15 -2.69 23.87
N CYS A 82 4.21 -1.89 24.33
CA CYS A 82 4.03 -0.49 23.98
C CYS A 82 4.49 0.36 25.17
N LYS A 83 5.30 1.38 24.89
CA LYS A 83 5.73 2.35 25.89
C LYS A 83 5.79 3.75 25.30
N ASP A 84 5.26 4.72 26.04
CA ASP A 84 5.31 6.16 25.71
C ASP A 84 4.67 6.55 24.37
N GLY A 85 3.76 5.71 23.83
CA GLY A 85 3.12 5.91 22.53
C GLY A 85 3.91 5.32 21.36
N ALA A 86 4.79 4.34 21.61
CA ALA A 86 5.50 3.62 20.57
C ALA A 86 5.77 2.16 20.99
N CYS A 87 5.90 1.27 20.02
CA CYS A 87 6.31 -0.10 20.23
C CYS A 87 7.79 -0.18 20.62
N ILE A 88 8.10 -1.02 21.59
CA ILE A 88 9.47 -1.26 22.04
C ILE A 88 10.22 -2.06 20.96
N LYS A 89 11.37 -1.55 20.52
CA LYS A 89 12.29 -2.29 19.64
C LYS A 89 12.94 -3.42 20.45
N GLY A 90 12.72 -4.68 20.05
CA GLY A 90 13.34 -5.86 20.64
C GLY A 90 14.03 -6.71 19.56
N GLU A 91 14.89 -7.65 19.98
CA GLU A 91 15.35 -8.70 19.06
C GLU A 91 14.11 -9.39 18.49
N LYS A 92 13.98 -9.45 17.15
CA LYS A 92 12.91 -10.13 16.42
C LYS A 92 12.69 -11.52 17.04
N LYS A 93 11.71 -11.63 17.94
CA LYS A 93 11.42 -12.88 18.64
C LYS A 93 10.10 -13.44 18.17
N GLU A 94 10.29 -14.54 17.45
CA GLU A 94 9.33 -15.51 16.96
C GLU A 94 8.42 -14.97 15.86
N GLN A 95 8.89 -15.27 14.65
CA GLN A 95 8.23 -15.08 13.38
C GLN A 95 6.79 -15.57 13.47
N CYS A 96 5.84 -14.72 13.10
CA CYS A 96 4.58 -15.21 12.58
C CYS A 96 4.88 -16.30 11.54
N ILE A 97 4.33 -17.50 11.74
CA ILE A 97 4.37 -18.58 10.76
C ILE A 97 3.05 -18.58 10.04
N ASP A 98 3.10 -18.46 8.72
CA ASP A 98 1.94 -18.49 7.85
C ASP A 98 1.88 -19.82 7.12
N SER A 99 0.74 -20.51 7.15
CA SER A 99 0.64 -21.84 6.53
C SER A 99 0.56 -21.81 5.00
N ASP A 100 0.15 -20.68 4.43
CA ASP A 100 -0.10 -20.46 3.00
C ASP A 100 0.60 -19.21 2.43
N GLU A 101 1.56 -18.68 3.20
CA GLU A 101 2.54 -17.67 2.79
C GLU A 101 1.93 -16.35 2.29
N GLY A 102 1.46 -15.52 3.23
CA GLY A 102 0.92 -14.19 2.92
C GLY A 102 -0.56 -14.27 2.57
N LYS A 103 -0.99 -13.47 1.60
CA LYS A 103 -2.41 -13.41 1.21
C LYS A 103 -2.74 -14.52 0.20
N SER A 104 -3.52 -15.53 0.61
CA SER A 104 -4.03 -16.64 -0.21
C SER A 104 -5.54 -16.91 -0.02
N TYR A 105 -6.39 -16.24 -0.81
CA TYR A 105 -7.84 -16.35 -0.64
C TYR A 105 -8.49 -17.71 -0.95
N TYR A 106 -7.82 -18.58 -1.71
CA TYR A 106 -8.38 -19.86 -2.19
C TYR A 106 -7.73 -21.08 -1.51
N THR A 107 -6.70 -20.84 -0.70
CA THR A 107 -6.12 -21.80 0.22
C THR A 107 -6.64 -21.46 1.60
N LYS A 108 -6.72 -22.43 2.51
CA LYS A 108 -7.06 -22.13 3.90
C LYS A 108 -5.76 -21.82 4.63
N GLY A 109 -5.65 -20.63 5.19
CA GLY A 109 -4.52 -20.16 5.98
C GLY A 109 -4.71 -20.31 7.48
N GLU A 110 -3.59 -20.53 8.17
CA GLU A 110 -3.43 -20.43 9.60
C GLU A 110 -2.14 -19.70 9.92
N THR A 111 -2.23 -18.70 10.78
CA THR A 111 -1.07 -18.01 11.34
C THR A 111 -0.81 -18.50 12.75
N LEU A 112 0.45 -18.81 13.06
CA LEU A 112 0.94 -18.97 14.43
C LEU A 112 1.73 -17.72 14.79
N GLY A 113 1.14 -16.86 15.61
CA GLY A 113 1.76 -15.59 15.99
C GLY A 113 1.29 -15.08 17.35
N SER A 114 2.04 -14.11 17.88
CA SER A 114 1.84 -13.62 19.24
C SER A 114 0.67 -12.64 19.35
N ALA A 115 -0.57 -13.12 19.37
CA ALA A 115 -1.66 -12.35 19.96
C ALA A 115 -1.52 -12.43 21.51
N GLN A 116 -0.67 -11.56 22.08
CA GLN A 116 -0.36 -11.61 23.51
C GLN A 116 -1.57 -11.19 24.35
N ARG A 117 -2.19 -12.16 25.03
CA ARG A 117 -2.72 -11.93 26.38
C ARG A 117 -1.61 -12.19 27.38
N ILE A 118 -1.08 -11.14 28.00
CA ILE A 118 -0.15 -11.30 29.13
C ILE A 118 -0.99 -11.46 30.40
N GLU A 119 -1.38 -12.69 30.73
CA GLU A 119 -1.76 -13.02 32.11
C GLU A 119 -0.52 -13.62 32.80
N ASN A 120 0.00 -12.93 33.81
CA ASN A 120 1.13 -13.39 34.66
C ASN A 120 2.49 -13.59 33.95
N GLY A 121 2.74 -12.93 32.81
CA GLY A 121 4.06 -12.97 32.15
C GLY A 121 4.34 -14.23 31.33
N ILE A 122 3.33 -15.07 31.09
CA ILE A 122 3.42 -16.21 30.16
C ILE A 122 3.01 -15.70 28.77
N LYS A 123 3.89 -15.90 27.78
CA LYS A 123 3.57 -15.64 26.37
C LYS A 123 2.72 -16.79 25.85
N GLU A 124 1.47 -16.52 25.48
CA GLU A 124 0.62 -17.49 24.80
C GLU A 124 0.59 -17.15 23.31
N TYR A 125 0.93 -18.14 22.48
CA TYR A 125 0.83 -18.05 21.02
C TYR A 125 -0.61 -18.42 20.65
N GLN A 126 -1.23 -17.62 19.79
CA GLN A 126 -2.55 -17.93 19.27
C GLN A 126 -2.41 -18.39 17.82
N ILE A 127 -3.20 -19.42 17.50
CA ILE A 127 -3.41 -19.84 16.12
C ILE A 127 -4.62 -19.05 15.63
N MET A 128 -4.45 -18.28 14.56
CA MET A 128 -5.54 -17.56 13.90
C MET A 128 -5.70 -18.16 12.52
N SER A 129 -6.85 -18.80 12.28
CA SER A 129 -7.19 -19.37 10.98
C SER A 129 -8.07 -18.40 10.21
N ASP A 130 -8.01 -18.43 8.89
CA ASP A 130 -8.89 -17.67 8.02
C ASP A 130 -10.38 -17.94 8.29
N ILE A 131 -11.20 -16.90 8.19
CA ILE A 131 -12.61 -16.97 8.59
C ILE A 131 -13.51 -16.42 7.50
N CYS A 132 -14.50 -17.22 7.12
CA CYS A 132 -15.60 -16.75 6.30
C CYS A 132 -16.51 -15.82 7.12
N VAL A 133 -16.66 -14.59 6.66
CA VAL A 133 -17.54 -13.58 7.25
C VAL A 133 -18.84 -13.49 6.45
N LYS A 134 -19.98 -13.43 7.15
CA LYS A 134 -21.33 -13.30 6.56
C LYS A 134 -21.95 -11.97 6.99
N ASP A 135 -22.55 -11.23 6.05
CA ASP A 135 -23.47 -10.07 6.15
C ASP A 135 -23.20 -8.96 7.23
N ASN A 136 -23.68 -7.72 7.00
CA ASN A 136 -23.45 -6.47 7.78
C ASN A 136 -21.99 -6.00 7.98
N GLN A 137 -20.99 -6.83 7.68
CA GLN A 137 -19.56 -6.47 7.71
C GLN A 137 -18.91 -6.46 6.32
N VAL A 138 -19.61 -6.92 5.29
CA VAL A 138 -19.10 -6.93 3.91
C VAL A 138 -19.42 -5.59 3.24
N PRO A 139 -18.43 -4.83 2.73
CA PRO A 139 -18.64 -3.46 2.25
C PRO A 139 -19.38 -3.33 0.90
N GLN A 140 -19.90 -4.42 0.30
CA GLN A 140 -20.51 -4.37 -1.04
C GLN A 140 -21.96 -4.92 -1.09
N PRO A 141 -22.92 -4.18 -1.70
CA PRO A 141 -24.29 -4.65 -1.90
C PRO A 141 -24.37 -5.86 -2.85
N GLY A 142 -25.09 -6.91 -2.45
CA GLY A 142 -25.40 -8.06 -3.31
C GLY A 142 -24.43 -9.25 -3.21
N LYS A 143 -23.47 -9.22 -2.29
CA LYS A 143 -22.63 -10.36 -1.95
C LYS A 143 -22.66 -10.61 -0.45
N GLU A 144 -23.08 -11.81 -0.07
CA GLU A 144 -23.42 -12.15 1.32
C GLU A 144 -22.22 -12.73 2.11
N GLU A 145 -21.12 -13.07 1.42
CA GLU A 145 -19.97 -13.77 2.02
C GLU A 145 -18.65 -13.14 1.60
N GLY A 146 -17.77 -12.92 2.58
CA GLY A 146 -16.38 -12.52 2.39
C GLY A 146 -15.44 -13.43 3.17
N LEU A 147 -14.14 -13.27 2.95
CA LEU A 147 -13.07 -13.93 3.66
C LEU A 147 -12.27 -12.88 4.43
N PHE A 148 -12.17 -13.05 5.74
CA PHE A 148 -11.17 -12.37 6.54
C PHE A 148 -9.95 -13.27 6.61
N GLU A 149 -8.84 -12.77 6.08
CA GLU A 149 -7.60 -13.50 5.91
C GLU A 149 -6.59 -13.07 6.98
N TYR A 150 -6.08 -14.03 7.73
CA TYR A 150 -4.98 -13.82 8.66
C TYR A 150 -3.70 -14.20 7.95
N PHE A 151 -2.75 -13.27 7.88
CA PHE A 151 -1.47 -13.52 7.24
C PHE A 151 -0.34 -12.83 8.01
N CYS A 152 0.88 -13.30 7.77
CA CYS A 152 2.07 -12.67 8.32
C CYS A 152 2.53 -11.50 7.45
N ASP A 153 2.66 -10.32 8.03
CA ASP A 153 3.22 -9.15 7.35
C ASP A 153 4.74 -9.29 7.12
N LYS A 154 5.32 -8.32 6.40
CA LYS A 154 6.76 -8.29 6.08
C LYS A 154 7.65 -8.12 7.30
N GLU A 155 7.10 -7.59 8.39
CA GLU A 155 7.81 -7.43 9.65
C GLU A 155 7.80 -8.73 10.47
N GLY A 156 6.87 -9.64 10.15
CA GLY A 156 6.69 -10.94 10.78
C GLY A 156 5.64 -10.94 11.88
N TYR A 157 4.67 -10.01 11.82
CA TYR A 157 3.51 -9.95 12.71
C TYR A 157 2.25 -10.43 12.00
N VAL A 158 1.28 -10.94 12.76
CA VAL A 158 -0.04 -11.26 12.23
C VAL A 158 -0.78 -9.95 11.96
N ASP A 159 -1.18 -9.70 10.72
CA ASP A 159 -2.06 -8.55 10.43
C ASP A 159 -3.49 -8.88 10.89
N VAL A 160 -3.95 -8.15 11.90
CA VAL A 160 -5.31 -8.25 12.46
C VAL A 160 -6.13 -6.98 12.21
N THR A 161 -5.56 -5.99 11.53
CA THR A 161 -5.93 -4.57 11.73
C THR A 161 -6.85 -4.00 10.66
N SER A 162 -7.03 -4.67 9.53
CA SER A 162 -7.87 -4.14 8.45
C SER A 162 -9.19 -4.88 8.33
N ARG A 163 -10.22 -4.42 9.05
CA ARG A 163 -11.62 -4.75 8.69
C ARG A 163 -11.94 -4.34 7.23
N GLU A 164 -11.14 -3.45 6.66
CA GLU A 164 -11.15 -3.08 5.24
C GLU A 164 -10.55 -4.15 4.30
N ALA A 165 -9.92 -5.21 4.83
CA ALA A 165 -9.35 -6.30 4.04
C ALA A 165 -10.25 -7.53 3.93
N ILE A 166 -11.57 -7.40 4.13
CA ILE A 166 -12.50 -8.49 3.80
C ILE A 166 -12.47 -8.70 2.28
N TYR A 167 -11.89 -9.81 1.85
CA TYR A 167 -11.89 -10.19 0.45
C TYR A 167 -13.23 -10.78 0.07
N VAL A 168 -13.82 -10.27 -1.01
CA VAL A 168 -15.15 -10.69 -1.42
C VAL A 168 -15.09 -11.90 -2.35
N CYS A 169 -15.34 -13.09 -1.80
CA CYS A 169 -15.26 -14.34 -2.55
C CYS A 169 -16.29 -14.39 -3.71
N PRO A 170 -15.86 -14.54 -4.97
CA PRO A 170 -16.78 -14.54 -6.11
C PRO A 170 -17.79 -15.70 -6.12
N PHE A 171 -17.46 -16.81 -5.46
CA PHE A 171 -18.27 -18.03 -5.46
C PHE A 171 -18.72 -18.47 -4.05
N GLY A 172 -18.65 -17.57 -3.07
CA GLY A 172 -18.90 -17.87 -1.67
C GLY A 172 -17.63 -18.32 -0.92
N CYS A 173 -17.76 -18.48 0.40
CA CYS A 173 -16.67 -18.83 1.30
C CYS A 173 -17.05 -20.05 2.16
N GLU A 174 -16.17 -21.04 2.22
CA GLU A 174 -16.37 -22.22 3.07
C GLU A 174 -15.06 -22.64 3.75
N ASP A 175 -15.13 -22.91 5.06
CA ASP A 175 -13.99 -23.38 5.87
C ASP A 175 -12.74 -22.48 5.77
N GLY A 176 -12.93 -21.16 5.84
CA GLY A 176 -11.82 -20.21 5.84
C GLY A 176 -11.14 -20.06 4.48
N ARG A 177 -11.84 -20.30 3.37
CA ARG A 177 -11.33 -20.02 2.03
C ARG A 177 -12.45 -19.73 1.05
N CYS A 178 -12.14 -19.01 -0.02
CA CYS A 178 -13.05 -18.82 -1.13
C CYS A 178 -13.27 -20.12 -1.90
N LEU A 179 -14.51 -20.34 -2.33
CA LEU A 179 -14.85 -21.44 -3.23
C LEU A 179 -14.29 -21.16 -4.63
N GLY A 180 -13.85 -22.21 -5.32
CA GLY A 180 -13.30 -22.14 -6.67
C GLY A 180 -11.80 -22.41 -6.73
N THR A 181 -11.15 -21.94 -7.80
CA THR A 181 -9.71 -22.10 -7.99
C THR A 181 -9.12 -20.85 -8.61
N GLU A 182 -7.96 -20.45 -8.11
CA GLU A 182 -7.17 -19.37 -8.67
C GLU A 182 -6.32 -19.85 -9.84
N LYS A 183 -6.26 -19.06 -10.92
CA LYS A 183 -5.28 -19.24 -12.00
C LYS A 183 -4.51 -17.97 -12.25
N VAL A 184 -3.19 -18.06 -12.14
CA VAL A 184 -2.29 -16.95 -12.47
C VAL A 184 -2.23 -16.78 -13.99
N VAL A 185 -2.51 -15.57 -14.45
CA VAL A 185 -2.33 -15.17 -15.85
C VAL A 185 -0.84 -15.13 -16.15
N GLY A 186 -0.40 -15.89 -17.15
CA GLY A 186 1.00 -15.91 -17.57
C GLY A 186 1.40 -14.60 -18.25
N VAL A 187 2.07 -13.72 -17.52
CA VAL A 187 2.63 -12.48 -18.05
C VAL A 187 4.07 -12.70 -18.50
N THR A 188 4.40 -12.26 -19.71
CA THR A 188 5.78 -12.33 -20.23
C THR A 188 6.42 -10.95 -20.23
N ASN A 189 6.31 -10.20 -21.33
CA ASN A 189 6.97 -8.89 -21.51
C ASN A 189 5.99 -7.76 -21.83
N GLN A 190 4.70 -8.07 -21.98
CA GLN A 190 3.67 -7.11 -22.32
C GLN A 190 2.44 -7.30 -21.43
N PRO A 191 1.63 -6.23 -21.24
CA PRO A 191 0.37 -6.35 -20.52
C PRO A 191 -0.56 -7.38 -21.17
N VAL A 192 -1.19 -8.21 -20.35
CA VAL A 192 -2.12 -9.26 -20.80
C VAL A 192 -3.50 -8.98 -20.21
N GLU A 193 -4.55 -9.10 -21.01
CA GLU A 193 -5.93 -8.97 -20.53
C GLU A 193 -6.29 -10.11 -19.59
N ILE A 194 -6.91 -9.77 -18.46
CA ILE A 194 -7.40 -10.74 -17.49
C ILE A 194 -8.68 -11.36 -18.07
N PRO A 195 -8.73 -12.69 -18.24
CA PRO A 195 -9.95 -13.34 -18.71
C PRO A 195 -11.11 -13.09 -17.75
N GLU A 196 -12.33 -13.06 -18.29
CA GLU A 196 -13.53 -13.02 -17.46
C GLU A 196 -13.62 -14.24 -16.53
N ILE A 197 -14.26 -14.07 -15.38
CA ILE A 197 -14.46 -15.12 -14.39
C ILE A 197 -15.22 -16.29 -15.03
N ASP A 198 -14.65 -17.50 -14.95
CA ASP A 198 -15.31 -18.71 -15.44
C ASP A 198 -16.30 -19.21 -14.38
N GLN A 199 -17.56 -18.78 -14.53
CA GLN A 199 -18.65 -19.14 -13.63
C GLN A 199 -18.95 -20.65 -13.60
N VAL A 200 -18.66 -21.37 -14.69
CA VAL A 200 -18.98 -22.80 -14.83
C VAL A 200 -17.95 -23.64 -14.08
N ASN A 201 -16.67 -23.35 -14.29
CA ASN A 201 -15.56 -24.07 -13.66
C ASN A 201 -15.10 -23.45 -12.34
N ARG A 202 -15.71 -22.33 -11.92
CA ARG A 202 -15.37 -21.55 -10.73
C ARG A 202 -13.91 -21.12 -10.71
N ILE A 203 -13.43 -20.61 -11.84
CA ILE A 203 -12.03 -20.14 -11.98
C ILE A 203 -12.00 -18.63 -11.86
N VAL A 204 -11.10 -18.14 -11.01
CA VAL A 204 -10.76 -16.71 -10.90
C VAL A 204 -9.34 -16.52 -11.41
N TYR A 205 -9.16 -15.52 -12.28
CA TYR A 205 -7.86 -15.19 -12.84
C TYR A 205 -7.22 -14.05 -12.06
N THR A 206 -5.96 -14.21 -11.70
CA THR A 206 -5.18 -13.19 -10.98
C THR A 206 -3.84 -12.95 -11.64
N CYS A 207 -3.17 -11.87 -11.28
CA CYS A 207 -1.86 -11.53 -11.83
C CYS A 207 -0.70 -12.19 -11.07
N GLY A 208 -0.97 -12.89 -9.96
CA GLY A 208 0.07 -13.39 -9.04
C GLY A 208 0.94 -12.25 -8.54
N HIS A 209 2.26 -12.38 -8.67
CA HIS A 209 3.24 -11.34 -8.30
C HIS A 209 3.36 -10.17 -9.30
N ASN A 210 2.52 -10.12 -10.32
CA ASN A 210 2.47 -9.04 -11.30
C ASN A 210 1.40 -8.00 -10.92
N CYS A 211 1.51 -6.79 -11.43
CA CYS A 211 0.56 -5.74 -11.09
C CYS A 211 -0.72 -5.86 -11.90
N GLN A 212 -1.86 -5.68 -11.24
CA GLN A 212 -3.17 -5.60 -11.86
C GLN A 212 -3.58 -4.13 -11.99
N ASP A 213 -4.02 -3.73 -13.19
CA ASP A 213 -4.71 -2.44 -13.40
C ASP A 213 -5.55 -2.48 -14.69
N ASP A 214 -6.67 -1.76 -14.76
CA ASP A 214 -7.56 -1.73 -15.94
C ASP A 214 -7.88 -3.12 -16.56
N ASN A 215 -8.18 -4.13 -15.72
CA ASN A 215 -8.38 -5.53 -16.13
C ASN A 215 -7.22 -6.14 -16.93
N LYS A 216 -5.99 -5.69 -16.67
CA LYS A 216 -4.77 -6.21 -17.28
C LYS A 216 -3.74 -6.55 -16.21
N CYS A 217 -2.97 -7.61 -16.48
CA CYS A 217 -1.77 -7.94 -15.73
C CYS A 217 -0.55 -7.34 -16.43
N TYR A 218 0.27 -6.61 -15.68
CA TYR A 218 1.47 -5.93 -16.16
C TYR A 218 2.71 -6.61 -15.59
N PRO A 219 3.74 -6.89 -16.41
CA PRO A 219 4.93 -7.58 -15.92
C PRO A 219 5.67 -6.73 -14.89
N PHE A 220 6.39 -7.38 -13.98
CA PHE A 220 7.29 -6.70 -13.05
C PHE A 220 8.23 -5.71 -13.77
N GLY A 221 8.35 -4.51 -13.22
CA GLY A 221 9.13 -3.41 -13.80
C GLY A 221 8.45 -2.65 -14.94
N TYR A 222 7.23 -3.02 -15.37
CA TYR A 222 6.47 -2.27 -16.38
C TYR A 222 6.20 -0.84 -15.90
N ARG A 223 6.45 0.15 -16.76
CA ARG A 223 6.36 1.58 -16.40
C ARG A 223 5.21 2.26 -17.14
N LYS A 224 4.37 2.99 -16.42
CA LYS A 224 3.31 3.85 -16.98
C LYS A 224 3.00 5.00 -16.02
N ASN A 225 2.57 6.15 -16.51
CA ASN A 225 2.07 7.26 -15.68
C ASN A 225 3.00 7.71 -14.53
N LYS A 226 4.33 7.61 -14.69
CA LYS A 226 5.34 7.85 -13.64
C LYS A 226 5.30 6.86 -12.48
N GLU A 227 4.73 5.70 -12.70
CA GLU A 227 4.73 4.55 -11.81
C GLU A 227 5.47 3.39 -12.49
N TYR A 228 5.83 2.40 -11.69
CA TYR A 228 6.36 1.13 -12.15
C TYR A 228 5.68 -0.03 -11.40
N CYS A 229 5.59 -1.18 -12.06
CA CYS A 229 5.07 -2.38 -11.43
C CYS A 229 6.13 -2.98 -10.49
N SER A 230 5.82 -3.02 -9.20
CA SER A 230 6.64 -3.62 -8.15
C SER A 230 6.06 -4.98 -7.69
N GLN A 231 6.60 -5.56 -6.62
CA GLN A 231 6.02 -6.77 -6.00
C GLN A 231 4.69 -6.48 -5.29
N ASP A 232 4.46 -5.23 -4.91
CA ASP A 232 3.30 -4.80 -4.12
C ASP A 232 2.24 -4.06 -4.96
N GLY A 233 2.36 -4.14 -6.29
CA GLY A 233 1.54 -3.35 -7.22
C GLY A 233 2.28 -2.14 -7.80
N PHE A 234 1.53 -1.19 -8.35
CA PHE A 234 2.11 0.01 -8.95
C PHE A 234 2.65 0.96 -7.88
N SER A 235 3.88 1.44 -8.08
CA SER A 235 4.55 2.36 -7.17
C SER A 235 5.11 3.56 -7.93
N LEU A 236 5.07 4.73 -7.30
CA LEU A 236 5.61 5.97 -7.88
C LEU A 236 7.11 5.85 -8.16
N GLN A 237 7.53 6.41 -9.29
CA GLN A 237 8.92 6.52 -9.65
C GLN A 237 9.59 7.70 -8.94
N LEU A 238 10.83 7.46 -8.52
CA LEU A 238 11.69 8.37 -7.80
C LEU A 238 12.36 9.39 -8.72
N SER A 239 12.52 10.60 -8.18
CA SER A 239 13.22 11.71 -8.83
C SER A 239 14.74 11.50 -8.83
N SER A 240 15.47 12.39 -9.52
CA SER A 240 16.94 12.33 -9.51
C SER A 240 17.52 12.51 -8.11
N SER A 241 18.62 11.81 -7.83
CA SER A 241 19.37 11.80 -6.56
C SER A 241 18.66 11.12 -5.38
N SER A 242 17.39 10.70 -5.53
CA SER A 242 16.69 9.85 -4.56
C SER A 242 17.39 8.48 -4.42
N GLN A 243 17.31 7.88 -3.23
CA GLN A 243 17.84 6.53 -3.01
C GLN A 243 16.99 5.48 -3.73
N CYS A 244 17.60 4.54 -4.42
CA CYS A 244 16.90 3.49 -5.18
C CYS A 244 17.56 2.13 -4.97
N LYS A 245 16.80 1.05 -5.16
CA LYS A 245 17.31 -0.34 -5.14
C LYS A 245 17.41 -0.95 -6.53
N ASN A 246 16.55 -0.52 -7.46
CA ASN A 246 16.56 -0.99 -8.84
C ASN A 246 16.31 0.13 -9.86
N ASN A 247 16.54 -0.17 -11.14
CA ASN A 247 16.43 0.80 -12.22
C ASN A 247 14.99 1.31 -12.46
N PHE A 248 13.99 0.45 -12.27
CA PHE A 248 12.58 0.77 -12.53
C PHE A 248 12.03 1.79 -11.52
N GLU A 249 12.60 1.84 -10.31
CA GLU A 249 12.27 2.86 -9.32
C GLU A 249 12.57 4.27 -9.83
N CYS A 250 13.57 4.47 -10.70
CA CYS A 250 13.96 5.80 -11.12
C CYS A 250 13.19 6.29 -12.34
N THR A 251 12.76 7.56 -12.34
CA THR A 251 12.19 8.24 -13.51
C THR A 251 13.11 8.17 -14.74
N SER A 252 14.43 8.13 -14.53
CA SER A 252 15.48 7.97 -15.56
C SER A 252 15.70 6.55 -16.05
N ASN A 253 15.08 5.55 -15.41
CA ASN A 253 15.40 4.13 -15.57
C ASN A 253 16.83 3.75 -15.14
N LEU A 254 17.49 4.55 -14.31
CA LEU A 254 18.88 4.31 -13.96
C LEU A 254 19.17 4.59 -12.49
N CYS A 255 19.47 3.51 -11.77
CA CYS A 255 19.92 3.51 -10.39
C CYS A 255 21.41 3.15 -10.36
N ILE A 256 22.26 4.11 -9.96
CA ILE A 256 23.71 3.92 -9.84
C ILE A 256 24.11 4.28 -8.41
N ASP A 257 24.89 3.42 -7.77
CA ASP A 257 25.35 3.60 -6.38
C ASP A 257 24.19 3.92 -5.42
N ASN A 258 23.10 3.17 -5.56
CA ASN A 258 21.85 3.34 -4.82
C ASN A 258 21.22 4.73 -4.95
N LYS A 259 21.48 5.46 -6.04
CA LYS A 259 20.89 6.77 -6.34
C LYS A 259 20.37 6.86 -7.76
N CYS A 260 19.23 7.51 -7.93
CA CYS A 260 18.66 7.76 -9.24
C CYS A 260 19.50 8.77 -10.02
N ALA A 261 20.10 8.34 -11.13
CA ALA A 261 20.84 9.24 -12.00
C ALA A 261 19.87 10.13 -12.78
N SER A 262 20.22 11.40 -13.02
CA SER A 262 19.41 12.23 -13.92
C SER A 262 19.76 11.96 -15.39
N ASN A 263 18.75 11.99 -16.27
CA ASN A 263 18.94 11.87 -17.72
C ASN A 263 19.97 12.88 -18.26
N ASN A 264 20.04 14.07 -17.63
CA ASN A 264 20.96 15.13 -17.99
C ASN A 264 22.44 14.79 -17.71
N ILE A 265 22.73 14.07 -16.62
CA ILE A 265 24.11 13.68 -16.27
C ILE A 265 24.61 12.64 -17.27
N ILE A 266 23.79 11.64 -17.58
CA ILE A 266 24.13 10.58 -18.55
C ILE A 266 24.38 11.18 -19.93
N ALA A 267 23.50 12.07 -20.38
CA ALA A 267 23.65 12.77 -21.66
C ALA A 267 24.90 13.68 -21.70
N LYS A 268 25.32 14.26 -20.57
CA LYS A 268 26.58 15.01 -20.48
C LYS A 268 27.79 14.08 -20.56
N PHE A 269 27.74 12.94 -19.88
CA PHE A 269 28.81 11.95 -19.90
C PHE A 269 29.05 11.37 -21.31
N PHE A 270 28.00 10.94 -22.02
CA PHE A 270 28.15 10.42 -23.40
C PHE A 270 28.66 11.49 -24.38
N ARG A 271 28.22 12.75 -24.25
CA ARG A 271 28.77 13.85 -25.06
C ARG A 271 30.25 14.06 -24.80
N TRP A 272 30.67 14.07 -23.54
CA TRP A 272 32.09 14.16 -23.19
C TRP A 272 32.90 12.97 -23.74
N LEU A 273 32.40 11.74 -23.59
CA LEU A 273 33.05 10.52 -24.09
C LEU A 273 33.21 10.54 -25.62
N SER A 274 32.17 10.96 -26.35
CA SER A 274 32.24 11.09 -27.81
C SER A 274 33.27 12.14 -28.27
N GLY A 275 33.51 13.18 -27.47
CA GLY A 275 34.56 14.17 -27.76
C GLY A 275 35.98 13.65 -27.50
N LEU A 276 36.14 12.66 -26.63
CA LEU A 276 37.44 12.09 -26.27
C LEU A 276 37.90 10.98 -27.25
N PHE A 277 36.95 10.20 -27.77
CA PHE A 277 37.24 9.01 -28.60
C PHE A 277 36.68 9.08 -30.03
N GLY A 278 35.94 10.14 -30.39
CA GLY A 278 35.35 10.33 -31.72
C GLY A 278 36.26 11.02 -32.75
N ARG A 279 37.58 10.90 -32.60
CA ARG A 279 38.59 11.37 -33.57
C ARG A 279 39.40 10.22 -34.13
#